data_AF-A0A0S1X8C1-F1
#
_entry.id   AF-A0A0S1X8C1-F1
#
_cell.length_a   1.000
_cell.length_b   1.000
_cell.length_c   1.000
_cell.angle_alpha   90.00
_cell.angle_beta   90.00
_cell.angle_gamma   90.00
#
_symmetry.space_group_name_H-M   'P 1'
#
loop_
_entity.id
_entity.type
_entity.pdbx_description
1 polymer ?
#
loop_
_entity_poly.entity_id
_entity_poly.type
_entity_poly.pdbx_seq_one_letter_code
_entity_poly.pdbx_strand_id
1 'polypeptide(L)'
;MGGATLRNAMRIIAALESAPEIKKAFRERGGPCWTHRDYCKCEAEELCNLALAEFLGINPGTALRSWRNLMFEMEELGIIETRLVENPRNRPRRLLKLTKDWREAFNEIYAKTKRELFEKWNY
;
A
#
# COMPACT_ATOMS: atom_id res chain seq x y z
N MET A 1 14.96 -7.30 13.39
CA MET A 1 13.91 -6.91 12.42
C MET A 1 14.40 -5.67 11.69
N GLY A 2 14.81 -5.75 10.43
CA GLY A 2 15.30 -4.55 9.74
C GLY A 2 15.88 -4.90 8.37
N GLY A 3 15.25 -4.39 7.31
CA GLY A 3 15.72 -4.61 5.94
C GLY A 3 14.65 -4.48 4.84
N ALA A 4 13.38 -4.30 5.21
CA ALA A 4 12.27 -4.29 4.24
C ALA A 4 11.27 -3.13 4.42
N THR A 5 11.68 -1.99 4.98
CA THR A 5 10.74 -0.93 5.38
C THR A 5 10.65 0.22 4.36
N LEU A 6 11.70 1.01 4.15
CA LEU A 6 11.59 2.22 3.32
C LEU A 6 11.35 1.94 1.83
N ARG A 7 12.15 1.05 1.22
CA ARG A 7 11.99 0.72 -0.21
C ARG A 7 10.60 0.13 -0.50
N ASN A 8 10.07 -0.69 0.40
CA ASN A 8 8.72 -1.24 0.23
C ASN A 8 7.66 -0.17 0.43
N ALA A 9 7.81 0.73 1.41
CA ALA A 9 6.90 1.87 1.59
C ALA A 9 6.85 2.73 0.32
N MET A 10 8.01 3.10 -0.24
CA MET A 10 8.09 3.88 -1.47
C MET A 10 7.45 3.16 -2.67
N ARG A 11 7.67 1.85 -2.80
CA ARG A 11 7.05 1.05 -3.88
C ARG A 11 5.53 0.96 -3.72
N ILE A 12 5.02 0.85 -2.49
CA ILE A 12 3.59 0.83 -2.20
C ILE A 12 2.98 2.20 -2.50
N ILE A 13 3.59 3.29 -2.03
CA ILE A 13 3.14 4.66 -2.33
C ILE A 13 3.08 4.89 -3.83
N ALA A 14 4.15 4.59 -4.56
CA ALA A 14 4.19 4.77 -6.01
C ALA A 14 3.11 3.94 -6.74
N ALA A 15 2.85 2.72 -6.27
CA ALA A 15 1.79 1.88 -6.83
C ALA A 15 0.39 2.45 -6.53
N LEU A 16 0.14 2.95 -5.32
CA LEU A 16 -1.15 3.55 -4.97
C LEU A 16 -1.38 4.89 -5.69
N GLU A 17 -0.32 5.70 -5.87
CA GLU A 17 -0.38 6.92 -6.66
C GLU A 17 -0.71 6.66 -8.12
N SER A 18 -0.25 5.51 -8.66
CA SER A 18 -0.52 5.07 -10.03
C SER A 18 -1.70 4.08 -10.13
N ALA A 19 -2.58 4.03 -9.13
CA ALA A 19 -3.65 3.03 -9.06
C ALA A 19 -4.57 3.04 -10.30
N PRO A 20 -5.02 4.19 -10.84
CA PRO A 20 -5.82 4.24 -12.06
C PRO A 20 -5.11 3.62 -13.28
N GLU A 21 -3.83 3.94 -13.47
CA GLU A 21 -3.00 3.46 -14.59
C GLU A 21 -2.76 1.96 -14.49
N ILE A 22 -2.44 1.48 -13.28
CA ILE A 22 -2.23 0.05 -13.00
C ILE A 22 -3.50 -0.75 -13.32
N LYS A 23 -4.67 -0.22 -12.93
CA LYS A 23 -5.94 -0.87 -13.21
C LYS A 23 -6.28 -0.90 -14.68
N LYS A 24 -5.99 0.18 -15.42
CA LYS A 24 -6.12 0.21 -16.88
C LYS A 24 -5.25 -0.89 -17.50
N ALA A 25 -3.97 -0.96 -17.11
CA ALA A 25 -3.06 -2.01 -17.59
C ALA A 25 -3.55 -3.42 -17.22
N PHE A 26 -4.10 -3.64 -16.03
CA PHE A 26 -4.72 -4.92 -15.65
C PHE A 26 -5.94 -5.27 -16.50
N ARG A 27 -6.75 -4.31 -16.93
CA ARG A 27 -7.87 -4.60 -17.83
C ARG A 27 -7.37 -5.05 -19.21
N GLU A 28 -6.34 -4.40 -19.73
CA GLU A 28 -5.79 -4.70 -21.06
C GLU A 28 -5.10 -6.06 -21.12
N ARG A 29 -4.39 -6.45 -20.05
CA ARG A 29 -3.57 -7.68 -20.04
C ARG A 29 -4.20 -8.87 -19.31
N GLY A 30 -5.42 -8.73 -18.79
CA GLY A 30 -6.07 -9.77 -17.98
C GLY A 30 -5.48 -9.96 -16.57
N GLY A 31 -5.17 -8.87 -15.88
CA GLY A 31 -4.66 -8.87 -14.50
C GLY A 31 -5.75 -9.07 -13.42
N PRO A 32 -5.38 -8.99 -12.12
CA PRO A 32 -6.24 -9.37 -11.01
C PRO A 32 -7.60 -8.65 -10.97
N CYS A 33 -7.65 -7.36 -11.28
CA CYS A 33 -8.90 -6.61 -11.29
C CYS A 33 -9.87 -7.05 -12.40
N TRP A 34 -9.36 -7.67 -13.47
CA TRP A 34 -10.14 -8.15 -14.60
C TRP A 34 -10.50 -9.62 -14.45
N THR A 35 -9.50 -10.47 -14.22
CA THR A 35 -9.62 -11.93 -14.08
C THR A 35 -10.49 -12.33 -12.89
N HIS A 36 -10.66 -11.42 -11.94
CA HIS A 36 -11.43 -11.63 -10.72
C HIS A 36 -12.53 -10.60 -10.52
N ARG A 37 -13.09 -10.08 -11.61
CA ARG A 37 -14.16 -9.06 -11.59
C ARG A 37 -15.32 -9.41 -10.66
N ASP A 38 -15.64 -10.70 -10.50
CA ASP A 38 -16.76 -11.18 -9.67
C ASP A 38 -16.60 -10.86 -8.18
N TYR A 39 -15.38 -10.60 -7.71
CA TYR A 39 -15.09 -10.22 -6.33
C TYR A 39 -14.15 -9.01 -6.20
N CYS A 40 -13.79 -8.37 -7.32
CA CYS A 40 -12.99 -7.15 -7.32
C CYS A 40 -13.88 -5.96 -6.95
N LYS A 41 -13.63 -5.35 -5.79
CA LYS A 41 -14.40 -4.22 -5.27
C LYS A 41 -13.60 -2.91 -5.20
N CYS A 42 -12.43 -2.87 -5.84
CA CYS A 42 -11.51 -1.73 -5.77
C CYS A 42 -12.07 -0.53 -6.55
N GLU A 43 -12.22 0.63 -5.93
CA GLU A 43 -12.55 1.93 -6.57
C GLU A 43 -11.36 2.52 -7.32
N ALA A 44 -11.55 3.51 -8.19
CA ALA A 44 -10.53 3.99 -9.14
C ALA A 44 -9.12 4.16 -8.56
N GLU A 45 -9.00 4.78 -7.39
CA GLU A 45 -7.74 5.10 -6.70
C GLU A 45 -7.28 4.00 -5.71
N GLU A 46 -8.01 2.90 -5.64
CA GLU A 46 -7.73 1.80 -4.71
C GLU A 46 -7.08 0.60 -5.39
N LEU A 47 -6.17 -0.05 -4.66
CA LEU A 47 -5.65 -1.38 -4.97
C LEU A 47 -5.88 -2.33 -3.80
N CYS A 48 -6.27 -3.57 -4.09
CA CYS A 48 -6.24 -4.63 -3.10
C CYS A 48 -4.83 -5.25 -3.00
N ASN A 49 -4.57 -5.99 -1.94
CA ASN A 49 -3.26 -6.62 -1.74
C ASN A 49 -2.82 -7.57 -2.88
N LEU A 50 -3.76 -8.21 -3.58
CA LEU A 50 -3.43 -9.04 -4.75
C LEU A 50 -2.96 -8.18 -5.92
N ALA A 51 -3.70 -7.13 -6.23
CA ALA A 51 -3.36 -6.18 -7.29
C ALA A 51 -1.99 -5.53 -7.02
N LEU A 52 -1.73 -5.15 -5.77
CA LEU A 52 -0.47 -4.58 -5.34
C LEU A 52 0.69 -5.58 -5.43
N ALA A 53 0.49 -6.83 -4.96
CA ALA A 53 1.49 -7.89 -5.03
C ALA A 53 1.85 -8.24 -6.48
N GLU A 54 0.85 -8.40 -7.34
CA GLU A 54 1.00 -8.63 -8.77
C GLU A 54 1.80 -7.51 -9.44
N PHE A 55 1.42 -6.25 -9.21
CA PHE A 55 2.09 -5.10 -9.81
C PHE A 55 3.56 -5.02 -9.38
N LEU A 56 3.83 -5.32 -8.10
CA LEU A 56 5.18 -5.29 -7.56
C LEU A 56 6.00 -6.57 -7.86
N GLY A 57 5.42 -7.54 -8.58
CA GLY A 57 6.08 -8.79 -8.96
C GLY A 57 6.39 -9.71 -7.77
N ILE A 58 5.54 -9.68 -6.75
CA ILE A 58 5.74 -10.42 -5.49
C ILE A 58 4.64 -11.45 -5.33
N ASN A 59 4.99 -12.64 -4.84
CA ASN A 59 4.01 -13.66 -4.52
C ASN A 59 3.00 -13.12 -3.47
N PRO A 60 1.68 -13.19 -3.71
CA PRO A 60 0.69 -12.61 -2.81
C PRO A 60 0.72 -13.13 -1.36
N GLY A 61 1.01 -14.41 -1.16
CA GLY A 61 1.11 -14.99 0.18
C GLY A 61 2.29 -14.43 0.97
N THR A 62 3.42 -14.22 0.30
CA THR A 62 4.61 -13.58 0.86
C THR A 62 4.37 -12.10 1.13
N ALA A 63 3.77 -11.39 0.16
CA ALA A 63 3.47 -9.96 0.24
C ALA A 63 2.55 -9.61 1.42
N LEU A 64 1.48 -10.38 1.61
CA LEU A 64 0.53 -10.18 2.72
C LEU A 64 1.19 -10.32 4.09
N ARG A 65 2.14 -11.26 4.23
CA ARG A 65 2.84 -11.48 5.51
C ARG A 65 3.90 -10.41 5.75
N SER A 66 4.67 -10.06 4.72
CA SER A 66 5.77 -9.10 4.84
C SER A 66 5.29 -7.66 4.98
N TRP A 67 4.19 -7.30 4.32
CA TRP A 67 3.66 -5.93 4.35
C TRP A 67 2.68 -5.67 5.47
N ARG A 68 2.25 -6.69 6.22
CA ARG A 68 1.23 -6.51 7.26
C ARG A 68 1.57 -5.37 8.21
N ASN A 69 2.75 -5.43 8.82
CA ASN A 69 3.17 -4.42 9.79
C ASN A 69 3.41 -3.06 9.12
N LEU A 70 4.01 -3.06 7.93
CA LEU A 70 4.25 -1.84 7.17
C LEU A 70 2.93 -1.12 6.79
N MET A 71 1.91 -1.86 6.37
CA MET A 71 0.61 -1.28 6.02
C MET A 71 -0.10 -0.72 7.26
N PHE A 72 -0.03 -1.41 8.40
CA PHE A 72 -0.56 -0.87 9.66
C PHE A 72 0.17 0.40 10.07
N GLU A 73 1.50 0.41 10.00
CA GLU A 73 2.31 1.60 10.31
C GLU A 73 1.99 2.76 9.36
N MET A 74 1.91 2.51 8.05
CA MET A 74 1.52 3.54 7.07
C MET A 74 0.10 4.09 7.29
N GLU A 75 -0.82 3.27 7.78
CA GLU A 75 -2.19 3.66 8.14
C GLU A 75 -2.22 4.51 9.42
N GLU A 76 -1.48 4.10 10.46
CA GLU A 76 -1.31 4.89 11.70
C GLU A 76 -0.63 6.24 11.45
N LEU A 77 0.29 6.27 10.49
CA LEU A 77 1.00 7.46 10.04
C LEU A 77 0.18 8.33 9.06
N GLY A 78 -1.06 7.95 8.74
CA GLY A 78 -1.94 8.73 7.88
C GLY A 78 -1.49 8.80 6.41
N ILE A 79 -0.61 7.91 5.96
CA ILE A 79 -0.14 7.85 4.56
C ILE A 79 -1.16 7.12 3.68
N ILE A 80 -1.77 6.05 4.21
CA ILE A 80 -2.78 5.27 3.50
C ILE A 80 -4.06 5.18 4.31
N GLU A 81 -5.19 4.99 3.61
CA GLU A 81 -6.45 4.61 4.21
C GLU A 81 -6.91 3.26 3.67
N THR A 82 -7.51 2.44 4.54
CA THR A 82 -8.10 1.16 4.16
C THR A 82 -9.63 1.24 4.14
N ARG A 83 -10.24 0.85 3.03
CA ARG A 83 -11.66 0.48 2.99
C ARG A 83 -11.84 -1.02 3.19
N LEU A 84 -12.66 -1.39 4.16
CA LEU A 84 -13.05 -2.78 4.39
C LEU A 84 -14.29 -3.12 3.56
N VAL A 85 -14.25 -4.29 2.92
CA VAL A 85 -15.37 -4.81 2.13
C VAL A 85 -15.70 -6.23 2.51
N GLU A 86 -16.97 -6.58 2.42
CA GLU A 86 -17.41 -7.97 2.52
C GLU A 86 -16.90 -8.76 1.32
N ASN A 87 -16.13 -9.81 1.57
CA ASN A 87 -15.64 -10.72 0.55
C ASN A 87 -15.45 -12.12 1.17
N PRO A 88 -15.50 -13.21 0.37
CA PRO A 88 -15.27 -14.56 0.89
C PRO A 88 -13.94 -14.65 1.64
N ARG A 89 -13.84 -15.57 2.62
CA ARG A 89 -12.69 -15.69 3.55
C ARG A 89 -11.32 -15.72 2.86
N ASN A 90 -11.26 -16.26 1.63
CA ASN A 90 -10.03 -16.43 0.84
C ASN A 90 -9.82 -15.33 -0.21
N ARG A 91 -10.57 -14.22 -0.14
CA ARG A 91 -10.49 -13.09 -1.08
C ARG A 91 -10.07 -11.80 -0.36
N PRO A 92 -9.51 -10.81 -1.08
CA PRO A 92 -9.09 -9.55 -0.46
C PRO A 92 -10.27 -8.82 0.17
N ARG A 93 -10.12 -8.41 1.43
CA ARG A 93 -11.12 -7.62 2.17
C ARG A 93 -10.66 -6.21 2.50
N ARG A 94 -9.37 -5.92 2.30
CA ARG A 94 -8.75 -4.61 2.49
C ARG A 94 -8.44 -4.01 1.14
N LEU A 95 -8.94 -2.81 0.90
CA LEU A 95 -8.71 -2.01 -0.30
C LEU A 95 -7.96 -0.76 0.15
N LEU A 96 -6.81 -0.51 -0.46
CA LEU A 96 -5.85 0.49 -0.02
C LEU A 96 -5.83 1.65 -1.01
N LYS A 97 -5.78 2.87 -0.52
CA LYS A 97 -5.47 4.08 -1.30
C LYS A 97 -4.64 5.05 -0.46
N LEU A 98 -4.02 6.02 -1.11
CA LEU A 98 -3.36 7.12 -0.42
C LEU A 98 -4.41 8.03 0.21
N THR A 99 -4.12 8.57 1.38
CA THR A 99 -4.90 9.69 1.93
C THR A 99 -4.66 10.93 1.07
N LYS A 100 -5.54 11.93 1.12
CA LYS A 100 -5.37 13.18 0.35
C LYS A 100 -4.07 13.91 0.71
N ASP A 101 -3.71 13.87 1.99
CA ASP A 101 -2.60 14.63 2.56
C ASP A 101 -1.35 13.77 2.83
N TRP A 102 -1.25 12.60 2.18
CA TRP A 102 -0.18 11.63 2.44
C TRP A 102 1.24 12.22 2.30
N ARG A 103 1.43 13.19 1.39
CA ARG A 103 2.71 13.88 1.17
C ARG A 103 3.10 14.75 2.35
N GLU A 104 2.12 15.46 2.92
CA GLU A 104 2.32 16.28 4.12
C GLU A 104 2.65 15.39 5.30
N ALA A 105 1.85 14.34 5.54
CA ALA A 105 2.10 13.35 6.58
C ALA A 105 3.51 12.76 6.46
N PHE A 106 3.93 12.34 5.25
CA PHE A 106 5.28 11.82 5.02
C PHE A 106 6.38 12.83 5.37
N ASN A 107 6.22 14.09 4.96
CA ASN A 107 7.19 15.16 5.24
C ASN A 107 7.29 15.47 6.73
N GLU A 108 6.16 15.50 7.45
CA GLU A 108 6.13 15.71 8.89
C GLU A 108 6.87 14.60 9.64
N ILE A 109 6.62 13.34 9.25
CA ILE A 109 7.30 12.16 9.81
C ILE A 109 8.80 12.28 9.58
N TYR A 110 9.22 12.58 8.34
CA TYR A 110 10.62 12.76 8.02
C TYR A 110 11.27 13.87 8.86
N ALA A 111 10.61 15.02 9.00
CA ALA A 111 11.09 16.14 9.79
C ALA A 111 11.19 15.81 11.30
N LYS A 112 10.21 15.07 11.83
CA LYS A 112 10.21 14.59 13.21
C LYS A 112 11.35 13.59 13.45
N THR A 113 11.47 12.56 12.61
CA THR A 113 12.55 11.56 12.72
C THR A 113 13.92 12.21 12.61
N LYS A 114 14.10 13.18 11.70
CA LYS A 114 15.34 13.94 11.59
C LYS A 114 15.69 14.64 12.91
N ARG A 115 14.75 15.35 13.53
CA ARG A 115 14.95 16.02 14.82
C ARG A 115 15.35 15.05 15.93
N GLU A 116 14.60 13.96 16.08
CA GLU A 116 14.85 12.94 17.11
C GLU A 116 16.24 12.31 16.97
N LEU A 117 16.71 12.07 15.74
CA LEU A 117 18.05 11.53 15.49
C LEU A 117 19.15 12.52 15.90
N PHE A 118 18.97 13.81 15.61
CA PHE A 118 19.92 14.84 16.02
C PHE A 118 19.92 15.04 17.54
N GLU A 119 18.77 15.03 18.20
CA GLU A 119 18.68 15.13 19.67
C GLU A 119 19.38 13.97 20.36
N LYS A 120 19.19 12.74 19.87
CA LYS A 120 19.86 11.53 20.38
C LYS A 120 21.37 11.52 20.18
N TRP A 121 21.88 12.26 19.19
CA TRP A 121 23.31 12.27 18.88
C TRP A 121 24.08 13.37 19.61
N ASN A 122 23.37 14.37 20.14
CA ASN A 122 23.94 15.48 20.92
C ASN A 122 23.83 15.27 22.46
N TYR A 123 23.42 14.08 22.88
CA TYR A 123 23.46 13.56 24.26
C TYR A 123 24.34 12.31 24.31
#